data_AF-G1M8M4-F1
#
_entry.id   AF-G1M8M4-F1
#
_cell.length_a   1.000
_cell.length_b   1.000
_cell.length_c   1.000
_cell.angle_alpha   90.00
_cell.angle_beta   90.00
_cell.angle_gamma   90.00
#
_symmetry.space_group_name_H-M   'P 1'
#
loop_
_entity.id
_entity.type
_entity.pdbx_description
1 polymer ?
#
loop_
_entity_poly.entity_id
_entity_poly.type
_entity_poly.pdbx_seq_one_letter_code
_entity_poly.pdbx_strand_id
1 'polypeptide(L)'
;MKVSGAALFLLILILTTPASHGQSKSPESLNSSQTCCLKHHEKVMPRKLVVGYRKALNCYLPAIIFVTKKNREVCANPQNKWVQEYIKDPNIPLLPPRNLAQVKSVRPKGHHSSP
;
A
#
# COMPACT_ATOMS: atom_id res chain seq x y z
N MET A 1 -5.88 60.74 -15.54
CA MET A 1 -5.92 59.34 -15.99
C MET A 1 -5.85 58.49 -14.73
N LYS A 2 -7.01 58.13 -14.16
CA LYS A 2 -7.12 57.32 -12.95
C LYS A 2 -7.51 55.92 -13.43
N VAL A 3 -6.52 55.04 -13.57
CA VAL A 3 -6.76 53.64 -13.91
C VAL A 3 -7.19 52.93 -12.63
N SER A 4 -8.40 52.37 -12.69
CA SER A 4 -9.15 51.76 -11.59
C SER A 4 -8.37 50.62 -10.92
N GLY A 5 -8.08 50.77 -9.63
CA GLY A 5 -7.36 49.78 -8.80
C GLY A 5 -8.16 48.52 -8.45
N ALA A 6 -9.36 48.34 -9.00
CA ALA A 6 -10.21 47.18 -8.72
C ALA A 6 -9.85 45.94 -9.56
N ALA A 7 -9.07 46.09 -10.64
CA ALA A 7 -8.79 44.99 -11.57
C ALA A 7 -7.62 44.09 -11.16
N LEU A 8 -6.77 44.49 -10.19
CA LEU A 8 -5.57 43.73 -9.84
C LEU A 8 -5.80 42.65 -8.77
N PHE A 9 -6.88 42.72 -7.99
CA PHE A 9 -7.13 41.79 -6.88
C PHE A 9 -7.79 40.46 -7.29
N LEU A 10 -8.29 40.35 -8.52
CA LEU A 10 -8.96 39.13 -8.99
C LEU A 10 -8.01 38.06 -9.54
N LEU A 11 -6.70 38.34 -9.66
CA LEU A 11 -5.72 37.41 -10.25
C LEU A 11 -4.94 36.56 -9.22
N ILE A 12 -5.16 36.73 -7.92
CA ILE A 12 -4.32 36.09 -6.87
C ILE A 12 -5.02 34.86 -6.23
N LEU A 13 -6.26 34.54 -6.59
CA LEU A 13 -7.07 33.49 -5.94
C LEU A 13 -7.07 32.13 -6.67
N ILE A 14 -6.05 31.79 -7.45
CA ILE A 14 -5.99 30.51 -8.21
C ILE A 14 -4.92 29.54 -7.69
N LEU A 15 -4.10 29.89 -6.68
CA LEU A 15 -2.91 29.09 -6.36
C LEU A 15 -2.86 28.35 -5.01
N THR A 16 -3.98 28.06 -4.35
CA THR A 16 -3.95 27.23 -3.13
C THR A 16 -5.13 26.27 -3.02
N THR A 17 -5.15 25.24 -3.87
CA THR A 17 -5.84 23.99 -3.54
C THR A 17 -4.89 23.10 -2.71
N PRO A 18 -5.17 22.82 -1.43
CA PRO A 18 -4.45 21.80 -0.68
C PRO A 18 -4.90 20.44 -1.21
N ALA A 19 -4.26 19.98 -2.28
CA ALA A 19 -4.43 18.63 -2.73
C ALA A 19 -3.60 17.74 -1.80
N SER A 20 -4.24 17.20 -0.77
CA SER A 20 -3.79 16.07 0.03
C SER A 20 -3.63 14.84 -0.87
N HIS A 21 -2.67 14.88 -1.81
CA HIS A 21 -2.25 13.73 -2.57
C HIS A 21 -1.19 13.02 -1.76
N GLY A 22 -1.65 12.21 -0.80
CA GLY A 22 -0.99 10.94 -0.51
C GLY A 22 -1.14 10.02 -1.72
N GLN A 23 -0.66 10.43 -2.89
CA GLN A 23 -0.69 9.64 -4.10
C GLN A 23 0.67 8.98 -4.21
N SER A 24 0.79 7.81 -3.58
CA SER A 24 1.83 6.87 -3.95
C SER A 24 1.55 6.42 -5.38
N LYS A 25 2.07 7.18 -6.36
CA LYS A 25 2.32 6.68 -7.70
C LYS A 25 3.48 5.69 -7.57
N SER A 26 3.15 4.43 -7.34
CA SER A 26 4.14 3.37 -7.56
C SER A 26 4.30 3.22 -9.07
N PRO A 27 5.54 3.16 -9.58
CA PRO A 27 5.78 2.94 -10.99
C PRO A 27 5.21 1.58 -11.40
N GLU A 28 4.46 1.59 -12.50
CA GLU A 28 4.05 0.42 -13.26
C GLU A 28 5.32 -0.31 -13.72
N SER A 29 5.71 -1.34 -12.98
CA SER A 29 6.77 -2.26 -13.35
C SER A 29 6.21 -3.65 -13.20
N LEU A 30 6.30 -4.42 -14.29
CA LEU A 30 5.83 -5.78 -14.49
C LEU A 30 6.48 -6.76 -13.50
N ASN A 31 6.11 -6.69 -12.22
CA ASN A 31 6.45 -7.62 -11.16
C ASN A 31 5.39 -7.42 -10.08
N SER A 32 4.67 -8.48 -9.70
CA SER A 32 3.59 -8.49 -8.69
C SER A 32 3.65 -7.29 -7.73
N SER A 33 2.78 -6.29 -7.86
CA SER A 33 2.91 -5.04 -7.11
C SER A 33 3.00 -5.36 -5.62
N GLN A 34 4.20 -5.29 -5.06
CA GLN A 34 4.43 -5.62 -3.66
C GLN A 34 3.87 -4.45 -2.85
N THR A 35 2.93 -4.73 -1.95
CA THR A 35 2.38 -3.70 -1.07
C THR A 35 3.49 -3.22 -0.14
N CYS A 36 3.96 -1.98 -0.34
CA CYS A 36 4.93 -1.35 0.54
C CYS A 36 4.27 -0.48 1.61
N CYS A 37 4.90 -0.42 2.78
CA CYS A 37 4.47 0.39 3.92
C CYS A 37 5.13 1.76 3.90
N LEU A 38 4.38 2.80 4.30
CA LEU A 38 4.91 4.16 4.46
C LEU A 38 5.32 4.45 5.90
N LYS A 39 4.73 3.75 6.87
CA LYS A 39 5.02 3.86 8.31
C LYS A 39 4.75 2.56 9.03
N HIS A 40 5.43 2.36 10.16
CA HIS A 40 5.12 1.26 11.08
C HIS A 40 4.03 1.67 12.06
N HIS A 41 3.25 0.70 12.52
CA HIS A 41 2.33 0.84 13.62
C HIS A 41 3.10 0.72 14.93
N GLU A 42 2.97 1.74 15.77
CA GLU A 42 3.76 1.89 17.01
C GLU A 42 3.23 1.01 18.14
N LYS A 43 1.91 0.79 18.19
CA LYS A 43 1.27 0.05 19.29
C LYS A 43 1.28 -1.45 19.05
N VAL A 44 1.37 -2.22 20.13
CA VAL A 44 1.22 -3.68 20.06
C VAL A 44 -0.22 -4.01 19.67
N MET A 45 -0.39 -4.84 18.65
CA MET A 45 -1.70 -5.32 18.25
C MET A 45 -2.10 -6.53 19.09
N PRO A 46 -3.36 -6.67 19.54
CA PRO A 46 -3.82 -7.89 20.19
C PRO A 46 -3.72 -9.11 19.27
N ARG A 47 -2.94 -10.13 19.66
CA ARG A 47 -2.71 -11.39 18.93
C ARG A 47 -3.99 -12.05 18.42
N LYS A 48 -5.06 -12.02 19.22
CA LYS A 48 -6.38 -12.62 18.92
C LYS A 48 -7.05 -12.04 17.67
N LEU A 49 -6.61 -10.87 17.21
CA LEU A 49 -7.13 -10.20 16.01
C LEU A 49 -6.35 -10.56 14.75
N VAL A 50 -5.13 -11.10 14.88
CA VAL A 50 -4.26 -11.44 13.76
C VAL A 50 -4.69 -12.78 13.17
N VAL A 51 -4.83 -12.84 11.85
CA VAL A 51 -5.15 -14.07 11.11
C VAL A 51 -4.01 -14.55 10.23
N GLY A 52 -2.97 -13.73 10.06
CA GLY A 52 -1.79 -14.04 9.28
C GLY A 52 -0.96 -12.80 9.03
N TYR A 53 0.13 -12.97 8.29
CA TYR A 53 1.03 -11.87 7.95
C TYR A 53 1.59 -11.99 6.53
N ARG A 54 2.15 -10.90 6.01
CA ARG A 54 2.86 -10.82 4.74
C ARG A 54 4.20 -10.14 4.97
N LYS A 55 5.17 -10.40 4.10
CA LYS A 55 6.50 -9.79 4.14
C LYS A 55 6.59 -8.68 3.09
N ALA A 56 6.98 -7.49 3.52
CA ALA A 56 7.29 -6.34 2.67
C ALA A 56 8.74 -5.90 2.98
N LEU A 57 9.69 -6.81 2.77
CA LEU A 57 11.10 -6.60 3.11
C LEU A 57 11.88 -5.87 2.02
N ASN A 58 11.43 -5.96 0.76
CA ASN A 58 12.06 -5.35 -0.41
C ASN A 58 11.59 -3.90 -0.65
N CYS A 59 11.10 -3.23 0.38
CA CYS A 59 10.62 -1.86 0.33
C CYS A 59 11.66 -0.92 0.97
N TYR A 60 11.60 0.37 0.64
CA TYR A 60 12.41 1.39 1.32
C TYR A 60 12.23 1.35 2.85
N LEU A 61 11.01 1.05 3.30
CA LEU A 61 10.69 0.77 4.69
C LEU A 61 10.35 -0.72 4.86
N PRO A 62 11.29 -1.57 5.29
CA PRO A 62 11.03 -2.98 5.56
C PRO A 62 9.95 -3.16 6.62
N ALA A 63 8.94 -3.99 6.33
CA ALA A 63 7.82 -4.18 7.23
C ALA A 63 7.24 -5.60 7.18
N ILE A 64 6.59 -5.97 8.28
CA ILE A 64 5.70 -7.13 8.37
C ILE A 64 4.28 -6.61 8.37
N ILE A 65 3.46 -7.07 7.43
CA ILE A 65 2.07 -6.62 7.29
C ILE A 65 1.19 -7.67 7.94
N PHE A 66 0.67 -7.39 9.14
CA PHE A 66 -0.31 -8.25 9.79
C PHE A 66 -1.70 -8.02 9.18
N VAL A 67 -2.39 -9.12 8.88
CA VAL A 67 -3.79 -9.11 8.44
C VAL A 67 -4.65 -9.45 9.64
N THR A 68 -5.67 -8.64 9.87
CA THR A 68 -6.61 -8.84 10.97
C THR A 68 -7.86 -9.59 10.53
N LYS A 69 -8.65 -10.09 11.49
CA LYS A 69 -9.98 -10.70 11.26
C LYS A 69 -10.94 -9.80 10.48
N LYS A 70 -10.78 -8.48 10.59
CA LYS A 70 -11.55 -7.48 9.83
C LYS A 70 -10.93 -7.17 8.45
N ASN A 71 -10.04 -8.02 7.97
CA ASN A 71 -9.28 -7.87 6.73
C ASN A 71 -8.50 -6.54 6.62
N ARG A 72 -8.13 -5.94 7.77
CA ARG A 72 -7.28 -4.75 7.82
C ARG A 72 -5.82 -5.15 7.86
N GLU A 73 -5.01 -4.45 7.07
CA GLU A 73 -3.57 -4.61 6.99
C GLU A 73 -2.87 -3.59 7.90
N VAL A 74 -1.95 -4.06 8.73
CA VAL A 74 -1.19 -3.22 9.66
C VAL A 74 0.29 -3.52 9.51
N CYS A 75 1.03 -2.50 9.08
CA CYS A 75 2.48 -2.52 8.94
C CYS A 75 3.14 -2.49 10.32
N ALA A 76 4.10 -3.37 10.58
CA ALA A 76 4.85 -3.43 11.83
C ALA A 76 6.35 -3.55 11.56
N ASN A 77 7.17 -3.00 12.45
CA ASN A 77 8.62 -3.07 12.34
C ASN A 77 9.11 -4.50 12.60
N PRO A 78 9.84 -5.16 11.66
CA PRO A 78 10.35 -6.52 11.85
C PRO A 78 11.30 -6.70 13.04
N GLN A 79 11.88 -5.61 13.55
CA GLN A 79 12.79 -5.63 14.69
C GLN A 79 12.07 -5.62 16.05
N ASN A 80 10.77 -5.31 16.08
CA ASN A 80 10.02 -5.31 17.33
C ASN A 80 9.83 -6.74 17.87
N LYS A 81 10.07 -6.93 19.18
CA LYS A 81 9.97 -8.24 19.83
C LYS A 81 8.61 -8.91 19.62
N TRP A 82 7.51 -8.18 19.82
CA TRP A 82 6.15 -8.71 19.63
C TRP A 82 5.88 -9.16 18.18
N VAL A 83 6.51 -8.51 17.20
CA VAL A 83 6.38 -8.87 15.77
C VAL A 83 7.06 -10.22 15.53
N GLN A 84 8.26 -10.39 16.07
CA GLN A 84 9.00 -11.65 15.97
C GLN A 84 8.29 -12.79 16.69
N GLU A 85 7.69 -12.54 17.85
CA GLU A 85 6.85 -13.52 18.56
C GLU A 85 5.67 -13.97 17.70
N TYR A 86 5.02 -13.05 16.98
CA TYR A 86 3.85 -13.37 16.15
C TYR A 86 4.25 -14.14 14.89
N ILE A 87 5.40 -13.84 14.31
CA ILE A 87 5.93 -14.57 13.14
C ILE A 87 6.32 -16.00 13.50
N LYS A 88 6.79 -16.23 14.73
CA LYS A 88 7.15 -17.56 15.25
C LYS A 88 5.95 -18.37 15.72
N ASP A 89 4.77 -17.74 15.85
CA ASP A 89 3.55 -18.42 16.25
C ASP A 89 3.04 -19.35 15.13
N PRO A 90 2.95 -20.67 15.34
CA PRO A 90 2.43 -21.59 14.33
C PRO A 90 0.96 -21.31 13.95
N ASN A 91 0.21 -20.60 14.80
CA ASN A 91 -1.18 -20.23 14.52
C ASN A 91 -1.33 -19.00 13.61
N ILE A 92 -0.23 -18.29 13.31
CA ILE A 92 -0.25 -17.09 12.48
C ILE A 92 0.48 -17.41 11.16
N PRO A 93 -0.24 -17.81 10.11
CA PRO A 93 0.37 -18.23 8.86
C PRO A 93 0.91 -17.05 8.04
N LEU A 94 1.93 -17.35 7.21
CA LEU A 94 2.36 -16.48 6.13
C LEU A 94 1.32 -16.53 4.99
N LEU A 95 0.83 -15.38 4.56
CA LEU A 95 -0.19 -15.24 3.54
C LEU A 95 0.42 -14.98 2.14
N PRO A 96 -0.18 -15.49 1.06
CA PRO A 96 0.30 -15.29 -0.31
C PRO A 96 0.10 -13.83 -0.74
N PRO A 97 1.01 -13.19 -1.50
CA PRO A 97 0.89 -11.80 -1.95
C PRO A 97 -0.49 -11.43 -2.53
N ARG A 98 -0.97 -10.21 -2.25
CA ARG A 98 -2.38 -9.80 -2.47
C ARG A 98 -2.83 -9.99 -3.92
N ASN A 99 -1.92 -9.77 -4.87
CA ASN A 99 -2.22 -9.78 -6.30
C ASN A 99 -2.11 -11.16 -6.97
N LEU A 100 -1.67 -12.22 -6.27
CA LEU A 100 -1.61 -13.56 -6.87
C LEU A 100 -2.99 -14.15 -7.20
N ALA A 101 -4.06 -13.67 -6.54
CA ALA A 101 -5.43 -14.06 -6.86
C ALA A 101 -5.99 -13.34 -8.11
N GLN A 102 -5.45 -12.18 -8.49
CA GLN A 102 -5.92 -11.39 -9.65
C GLN A 102 -5.19 -11.75 -10.96
N VAL A 103 -3.97 -12.31 -10.89
CA VAL A 103 -3.21 -12.69 -12.10
C VAL A 103 -3.76 -13.95 -12.79
N LYS A 104 -4.64 -14.72 -12.12
CA LYS A 104 -5.28 -15.90 -12.72
C LYS A 104 -6.51 -15.55 -13.57
N SER A 105 -6.40 -14.76 -14.65
CA SER A 105 -7.45 -14.70 -15.70
C SER A 105 -7.10 -13.87 -16.95
N VAL A 106 -5.87 -13.93 -17.47
CA VAL A 106 -5.68 -13.60 -18.89
C VAL A 106 -5.12 -14.82 -19.59
N ARG A 107 -6.02 -15.75 -19.95
CA ARG A 107 -5.71 -16.78 -20.92
C ARG A 107 -5.44 -16.06 -22.25
N PRO A 108 -4.25 -16.14 -22.86
CA PRO A 108 -4.07 -15.64 -24.21
C PRO A 108 -5.03 -16.42 -25.11
N LYS A 109 -5.95 -15.73 -25.80
CA LYS A 109 -6.67 -16.34 -26.92
C LYS A 109 -5.60 -16.67 -27.95
N GLY A 110 -5.27 -17.95 -28.09
CA GLY A 110 -4.42 -18.43 -29.17
C GLY A 110 -5.04 -18.04 -30.50
N HIS A 111 -4.31 -17.27 -31.29
CA HIS A 111 -4.63 -17.11 -32.71
C HIS A 111 -4.32 -18.44 -33.39
N HIS A 112 -5.36 -19.19 -33.73
CA HIS A 112 -5.27 -20.29 -34.68
C HIS A 112 -5.04 -19.68 -36.07
N SER A 113 -3.79 -19.69 -36.53
CA SER A 113 -3.50 -19.67 -37.95
C SER A 113 -3.54 -21.13 -38.44
N SER A 114 -4.47 -21.42 -39.34
CA SER A 114 -4.57 -22.70 -40.03
C SER A 114 -5.04 -22.44 -41.45
N PRO A 115 -4.73 -23.37 -42.36
CA PRO A 115 -3.47 -23.50 -43.08
C PRO A 115 -3.40 -22.60 -44.32
#